data_AF-A0A7V5ES14-F1
#
_entry.id   AF-A0A7V5ES14-F1
#
_cell.length_a   1.000
_cell.length_b   1.000
_cell.length_c   1.000
_cell.angle_alpha   90.00
_cell.angle_beta   90.00
_cell.angle_gamma   90.00
#
_symmetry.space_group_name_H-M   'P 1'
#
loop_
_entity.id
_entity.type
_entity.pdbx_description
1 polymer ?
#
loop_
_entity_poly.entity_id
_entity_poly.type
_entity_poly.pdbx_seq_one_letter_code
_entity_poly.pdbx_strand_id
1 'polypeptide(L)' 'MPKNEGTIDRVIRVILGLVLLYVGYAMVSAPWNYVAYVVGAILLITGAVGYCALYSVLKINTAKKEA' A
#
# COMPACT_ATOMS: atom_id res chain seq x y z
N MET A 1 -16.12 3.41 -8.34
CA MET A 1 -15.43 3.98 -7.16
C MET A 1 -14.42 5.00 -7.67
N PRO A 2 -14.38 6.22 -7.10
CA PRO A 2 -13.36 7.21 -7.48
C PRO A 2 -11.98 6.61 -7.21
N LYS A 3 -11.16 6.49 -8.25
CA LYS A 3 -9.77 6.05 -8.13
C LYS A 3 -8.90 7.31 -8.16
N ASN A 4 -8.14 7.51 -7.11
CA ASN A 4 -7.28 8.69 -6.96
C ASN A 4 -5.78 8.31 -6.95
N GLU A 5 -5.50 7.01 -6.88
CA GLU A 5 -4.17 6.42 -7.02
C GLU A 5 -4.05 5.82 -8.43
N GLY A 6 -2.96 6.14 -9.13
CA GLY A 6 -2.63 5.50 -10.39
C GLY A 6 -2.29 4.03 -10.22
N THR A 7 -2.43 3.25 -11.30
CA THR A 7 -2.13 1.81 -11.30
C THR A 7 -0.70 1.53 -10.83
N ILE A 8 0.25 2.42 -11.13
CA ILE A 8 1.65 2.31 -10.68
C ILE A 8 1.79 2.45 -9.16
N ASP A 9 1.21 3.49 -8.54
CA ASP A 9 1.22 3.66 -7.07
C ASP A 9 0.63 2.44 -6.35
N ARG A 10 -0.49 1.93 -6.87
CA ARG A 10 -1.16 0.73 -6.33
C ARG A 10 -0.26 -0.51 -6.41
N VAL A 11 0.37 -0.74 -7.56
CA VAL A 11 1.27 -1.89 -7.75
C VAL A 11 2.48 -1.78 -6.82
N ILE A 12 3.08 -0.60 -6.69
CA ILE A 12 4.22 -0.38 -5.78
C ILE A 12 3.82 -0.68 -4.33
N ARG A 13 2.68 -0.17 -3.87
CA ARG A 13 2.19 -0.42 -2.49
C ARG A 13 1.91 -1.90 -2.23
N VAL A 14 1.31 -2.60 -3.20
CA VAL A 14 1.05 -4.03 -3.08
C VAL A 14 2.36 -4.82 -3.02
N ILE A 15 3.32 -4.52 -3.91
CA ILE A 15 4.63 -5.18 -3.91
C ILE A 15 5.35 -4.92 -2.58
N LEU A 16 5.42 -3.67 -2.12
CA LEU A 16 6.04 -3.33 -0.84
C LEU A 16 5.37 -4.03 0.34
N GLY A 17 4.03 -4.08 0.36
CA GLY A 17 3.28 -4.79 1.39
C GLY A 17 3.59 -6.28 1.42
N LEU A 18 3.61 -6.96 0.26
CA LEU A 18 3.98 -8.38 0.16
C LEU A 18 5.42 -8.63 0.60
N VAL A 19 6.37 -7.77 0.20
CA VAL A 19 7.77 -7.87 0.62
C VAL A 19 7.89 -7.71 2.13
N LEU A 20 7.19 -6.75 2.73
CA LEU A 20 7.19 -6.53 4.19
C LEU A 20 6.62 -7.72 4.97
N LEU A 21 5.53 -8.32 4.46
CA LEU A 21 4.98 -9.54 5.07
C LEU A 21 5.96 -10.71 4.98
N TYR A 22 6.60 -10.91 3.83
CA TYR A 22 7.58 -11.98 3.64
C TYR A 22 8.81 -11.79 4.54
N VAL A 23 9.35 -10.56 4.61
CA VAL A 23 10.48 -10.23 5.51
C VAL A 23 10.08 -10.42 6.97
N GLY A 24 8.89 -9.97 7.37
CA GLY A 24 8.34 -10.18 8.70
C GLY A 24 8.25 -11.66 9.09
N TYR A 25 7.95 -12.53 8.13
CA TYR A 25 7.84 -13.98 8.32
C TYR A 25 9.18 -14.70 8.31
N ALA A 26 10.07 -14.36 7.37
CA ALA A 26 11.29 -15.12 7.12
C ALA A 26 12.52 -14.59 7.87
N MET A 27 12.54 -13.30 8.23
CA MET A 27 13.78 -12.61 8.65
C MET A 27 13.66 -11.82 9.95
N VAL A 28 12.44 -11.58 10.46
CA VAL A 28 12.22 -10.73 11.63
C VAL A 28 11.64 -11.53 12.79
N SER A 29 12.22 -11.37 13.98
CA SER A 29 11.76 -12.01 15.22
C SER A 29 10.68 -11.19 15.94
N ALA A 30 9.94 -11.83 16.84
CA ALA A 30 9.07 -11.11 17.76
C ALA A 30 9.87 -10.14 18.65
N PRO A 31 9.32 -8.93 18.95
CA PRO A 31 7.99 -8.44 18.59
C PRO A 31 7.94 -7.69 17.25
N TRP A 32 9.08 -7.49 16.58
CA TRP A 32 9.18 -6.61 15.41
C TRP A 32 8.50 -7.21 14.17
N ASN A 33 8.32 -8.53 14.12
CA ASN A 33 7.54 -9.20 13.08
C ASN A 33 6.08 -8.74 13.07
N TYR A 34 5.46 -8.50 14.23
CA TYR A 34 4.09 -7.97 14.31
C TYR A 34 3.99 -6.57 13.72
N VAL A 35 5.00 -5.73 13.95
CA VAL A 35 5.07 -4.39 13.35
C VAL A 35 5.16 -4.51 11.83
N ALA A 36 6.05 -5.38 11.33
CA ALA A 36 6.17 -5.65 9.89
C ALA A 36 4.85 -6.16 9.28
N TYR A 37 4.13 -7.04 9.99
CA TYR A 37 2.84 -7.54 9.54
C TYR A 37 1.76 -6.46 9.48
N VAL A 38 1.65 -5.62 10.50
CA VAL A 38 0.67 -4.52 10.54
C VAL A 38 0.95 -3.52 9.41
N VAL A 39 2.21 -3.11 9.24
CA VAL A 39 2.59 -2.17 8.18
C VAL A 39 2.36 -2.77 6.79
N GLY A 40 2.76 -4.03 6.58
CA GLY A 40 2.55 -4.75 5.32
C GLY A 40 1.06 -4.88 4.97
N ALA A 41 0.22 -5.22 5.95
CA ALA A 41 -1.24 -5.32 5.76
C ALA A 41 -1.87 -3.96 5.39
N ILE A 42 -1.46 -2.87 6.05
CA ILE A 42 -1.95 -1.52 5.74
C ILE A 42 -1.58 -1.12 4.30
N LEU A 43 -0.35 -1.40 3.85
CA LEU A 43 0.08 -1.13 2.48
C LEU A 43 -0.74 -1.93 1.45
N LEU A 44 -1.03 -3.20 1.74
CA LEU A 44 -1.85 -4.04 0.88
C LEU A 44 -3.29 -3.55 0.80
N ILE A 45 -3.92 -3.24 1.93
CA ILE A 45 -5.30 -2.75 1.98
C ILE A 45 -5.40 -1.42 1.23
N THR A 46 -4.49 -0.48 1.49
CA THR A 46 -4.50 0.82 0.80
C THR A 46 -4.30 0.66 -0.71
N GLY A 47 -3.33 -0.15 -1.15
CA GLY A 47 -3.16 -0.48 -2.56
C GLY A 47 -4.36 -1.20 -3.18
N ALA A 48 -4.99 -2.15 -2.48
CA ALA A 48 -6.11 -2.93 -3.00
C ALA A 48 -7.39 -2.09 -3.22
N VAL A 49 -7.66 -1.14 -2.32
CA VAL A 49 -8.81 -0.24 -2.43
C VAL A 49 -8.65 0.75 -3.59
N GLY A 50 -7.41 1.09 -3.97
CA GLY A 50 -7.12 2.00 -5.10
C GLY A 50 -7.66 3.42 -4.88
N TYR A 51 -7.93 3.76 -3.63
CA TYR A 51 -8.41 5.05 -3.17
C TYR A 51 -7.68 5.40 -1.86
N CYS A 52 -6.69 6.28 -1.95
CA CYS A 52 -6.05 6.87 -0.78
C CYS A 52 -6.96 7.98 -0.23
N ALA A 53 -7.51 7.81 0.96
CA ALA A 53 -8.23 8.89 1.66
C ALA A 53 -7.33 10.12 1.84
N LEU A 54 -6.04 9.92 2.12
CA LEU A 54 -5.07 11.00 2.28
C LEU A 54 -4.87 11.81 0.99
N TYR A 55 -4.77 11.14 -0.17
CA TYR A 55 -4.66 11.84 -1.45
C TYR A 55 -5.95 12.57 -1.81
N SER A 56 -7.11 12.03 -1.40
CA SER A 56 -8.39 12.72 -1.56
C SER A 56 -8.46 14.00 -0.71
N VAL A 57 -7.95 13.97 0.52
CA VAL A 57 -7.87 15.15 1.41
C VAL A 57 -6.87 16.17 0.88
N LEU A 58 -5.73 15.72 0.33
CA LEU A 58 -4.70 16.58 -0.26
C LEU A 58 -5.02 17.01 -1.71
N LYS A 59 -6.15 16.57 -2.29
CA LYS A 59 -6.54 16.78 -3.70
C LYS A 59 -5.47 16.36 -4.72
N ILE A 60 -4.61 15.41 -4.36
CA ILE A 60 -3.59 14.85 -5.26
C ILE A 60 -4.22 13.69 -6.02
N ASN A 61 -4.16 13.70 -7.35
CA ASN A 61 -4.59 12.57 -8.16
C ASN A 61 -3.38 12.05 -8.95
N THR A 62 -2.89 10.86 -8.58
CA THR A 62 -1.80 10.19 -9.32
C THR A 62 -2.31 9.25 -10.39
N ALA A 63 -3.63 9.03 -10.48
CA ALA A 63 -4.23 8.46 -11.66
C ALA A 63 -4.06 9.50 -12.78
N LYS A 64 -3.07 9.24 -13.66
CA LYS A 64 -3.01 9.95 -14.93
C LYS A 64 -4.39 9.87 -15.56
N LYS A 65 -4.91 11.01 -16.04
CA LYS A 65 -5.89 10.99 -17.13
C LYS A 65 -5.30 10.06 -18.18
N GLU A 66 -5.91 8.90 -18.37
CA GLU A 66 -5.84 8.25 -19.67
C GLU A 66 -6.35 9.31 -20.65
N ALA A 67 -5.43 9.82 -21.48
CA ALA A 67 -5.79 10.61 -22.64
C ALA A 67 -6.35 9.66 -23.70
#